data_AF-A0A7Y5DHX0-F1
#
_entry.id   AF-A0A7Y5DHX0-F1
#
_cell.length_a   1.000
_cell.length_b   1.000
_cell.length_c   1.000
_cell.angle_alpha   90.00
_cell.angle_beta   90.00
_cell.angle_gamma   90.00
#
_symmetry.space_group_name_H-M   'P 1'
#
loop_
_entity.id
_entity.type
_entity.pdbx_description
1 polymer ?
#
loop_
_entity_poly.entity_id
_entity_poly.type
_entity_poly.pdbx_seq_one_letter_code
_entity_poly.pdbx_strand_id
1 'polypeptide(L)' 'MTYCLAINTNEGLVFCSDSRTNAGFDNISTYTKMHSFVWPQDRFMVLLAAGNLATTQSVIKRLNADIDKSLQPNLRTVA' A
#
# COMPACT_ATOMS: atom_id res chain seq x y z
N MET A 1 -8.84 0.81 14.41
CA MET A 1 -7.51 0.75 15.04
C MET A 1 -6.58 0.36 13.92
N THR A 2 -5.56 1.15 13.63
CA THR A 2 -4.74 0.97 12.44
C THR A 2 -3.29 0.83 12.86
N TYR A 3 -2.71 -0.35 12.59
CA TYR A 3 -1.33 -0.64 12.92
C TYR A 3 -0.66 -1.48 11.84
N CYS A 4 0.48 -0.99 11.39
CA CYS A 4 1.31 -1.57 10.35
C CYS A 4 2.76 -1.53 10.81
N LEU A 5 3.54 -2.54 10.45
CA LEU A 5 4.97 -2.60 10.69
C LEU A 5 5.72 -3.13 9.47
N ALA A 6 6.94 -2.65 9.29
CA ALA A 6 7.91 -3.17 8.34
C ALA A 6 9.24 -3.33 9.06
N ILE A 7 9.91 -4.46 8.88
CA ILE A 7 11.21 -4.76 9.48
C ILE A 7 12.20 -5.00 8.35
N ASN A 8 13.33 -4.30 8.41
CA ASN A 8 14.47 -4.52 7.53
C ASN A 8 15.53 -5.35 8.25
N THR A 9 15.93 -6.46 7.65
CA THR A 9 16.94 -7.38 8.19
C THR A 9 18.02 -7.63 7.14
N ASN A 10 19.12 -8.26 7.55
CA ASN A 10 20.17 -8.66 6.62
C ASN A 10 19.72 -9.73 5.61
N GLU A 11 18.67 -10.50 5.92
CA GLU A 11 18.14 -11.56 5.05
C GLU A 11 16.96 -11.10 4.17
N GLY A 12 16.40 -9.93 4.46
CA GLY A 12 15.28 -9.39 3.70
C GLY A 12 14.31 -8.54 4.53
N LEU A 13 13.10 -8.39 4.00
CA LEU A 13 12.05 -7.52 4.55
C LEU A 13 10.87 -8.34 5.09
N VAL A 14 10.33 -7.92 6.24
CA VAL A 14 9.10 -8.47 6.83
C VAL A 14 8.06 -7.37 6.91
N PHE A 15 6.83 -7.65 6.47
CA PHE A 15 5.71 -6.71 6.52
C PHE A 15 4.52 -7.33 7.26
N CYS A 16 3.83 -6.54 8.07
CA CYS A 16 2.58 -6.96 8.71
C CYS A 16 1.65 -5.76 8.88
N SER A 17 0.35 -5.99 8.69
CA SER A 17 -0.69 -4.97 8.89
C SER A 17 -1.96 -5.59 9.44
N ASP A 18 -2.62 -4.89 10.35
CA ASP A 18 -3.99 -5.21 10.73
C ASP A 18 -4.99 -4.73 9.65
N SER A 19 -6.28 -5.04 9.81
CA SER A 19 -7.32 -4.72 8.82
C SER A 19 -8.51 -3.92 9.36
N ARG A 20 -8.62 -3.71 10.69
CA ARG A 20 -9.72 -2.96 11.29
C ARG A 20 -9.61 -1.49 10.90
N THR A 21 -10.63 -0.91 10.30
CA THR A 21 -10.57 0.48 9.83
C THR A 21 -11.83 1.23 10.23
N ASN A 22 -11.65 2.47 10.68
CA ASN A 22 -12.77 3.41 10.85
C ASN A 22 -13.04 4.06 9.48
N ALA A 23 -14.20 3.79 8.92
CA ALA A 23 -14.65 4.27 7.61
C ALA A 23 -15.69 5.40 7.73
N GLY A 24 -15.96 5.90 8.94
CA GLY A 24 -16.95 6.91 9.22
C GLY A 24 -17.58 6.74 10.59
N PHE A 25 -18.53 7.64 10.91
CA PHE A 25 -19.31 7.55 12.14
C PHE A 25 -20.02 6.18 12.21
N ASP A 26 -19.79 5.45 13.31
CA ASP A 26 -20.30 4.09 13.56
C ASP A 26 -20.07 3.08 12.42
N ASN A 27 -19.04 3.30 11.59
CA ASN A 27 -18.67 2.37 10.52
C ASN A 27 -17.24 1.86 10.73
N ILE A 28 -17.14 0.70 11.40
CA ILE A 28 -15.89 -0.04 11.55
C ILE A 28 -15.96 -1.28 10.69
N SER A 29 -15.05 -1.38 9.73
CA SER A 29 -15.05 -2.43 8.71
C SER A 29 -13.64 -2.97 8.49
N THR A 30 -13.54 -4.05 7.71
CA THR A 30 -12.28 -4.70 7.36
C THR A 30 -11.82 -4.20 6.00
N TYR A 31 -10.66 -3.56 5.94
CA TYR A 31 -10.01 -3.16 4.69
C TYR A 31 -8.54 -3.59 4.73
N THR A 32 -8.02 -4.04 3.59
CA THR A 32 -6.59 -4.30 3.48
C THR A 32 -5.81 -3.01 3.67
N LYS A 33 -4.69 -3.11 4.38
CA LYS A 33 -3.73 -2.02 4.56
C LYS A 33 -2.38 -2.36 3.94
N MET A 34 -2.24 -3.54 3.33
CA MET A 34 -1.02 -3.99 2.67
C MET A 34 -1.31 -4.18 1.18
N HIS A 35 -0.51 -3.53 0.35
CA HIS A 35 -0.62 -3.57 -1.10
C HIS A 35 0.73 -3.93 -1.70
N SER A 36 0.81 -5.10 -2.35
CA SER A 36 2.01 -5.59 -3.01
C SER A 36 2.02 -5.21 -4.48
N PHE A 37 3.12 -4.64 -4.95
CA PHE A 37 3.41 -4.40 -6.35
C PHE A 37 4.62 -5.26 -6.73
N VAL A 38 4.40 -6.27 -7.57
CA VAL A 38 5.42 -7.28 -7.91
C VAL A 38 5.58 -7.32 -9.41
N TRP A 39 6.79 -7.02 -9.87
CA TRP A 39 7.23 -7.23 -11.24
C TRP A 39 8.37 -8.24 -11.22
N PRO A 40 8.09 -9.52 -11.51
CA PRO A 40 9.10 -10.58 -11.45
C PRO A 40 10.35 -10.20 -12.27
N GLN A 41 11.53 -10.46 -11.69
CA GLN A 41 12.85 -10.14 -12.28
C GLN A 41 13.18 -8.64 -12.45
N ASP A 42 12.31 -7.72 -12.02
CA ASP A 42 12.53 -6.27 -12.09
C ASP A 42 12.61 -5.70 -10.67
N ARG A 43 11.48 -5.66 -9.95
CA ARG A 43 11.39 -5.10 -8.60
C ARG A 43 10.14 -5.54 -7.87
N PHE A 44 10.17 -5.44 -6.55
CA PHE A 44 8.98 -5.56 -5.71
C PHE A 44 8.89 -4.37 -4.76
N MET A 45 7.67 -3.94 -4.46
CA MET A 45 7.38 -2.90 -3.50
C MET A 45 6.16 -3.29 -2.67
N VAL A 46 6.14 -2.92 -1.39
CA VAL A 46 4.98 -3.11 -0.52
C VAL A 46 4.61 -1.76 0.09
N LEU A 47 3.36 -1.37 -0.06
CA LEU A 47 2.78 -0.18 0.54
C LEU A 47 1.92 -0.57 1.75
N LEU A 48 2.24 -0.01 2.92
CA LEU A 48 1.44 -0.13 4.14
C LEU A 48 0.67 1.17 4.38
N ALA A 49 -0.65 1.10 4.56
CA ALA A 49 -1.54 2.25 4.67
C ALA A 49 -1.97 2.50 6.12
N ALA A 50 -1.96 3.77 6.56
CA ALA A 50 -2.49 4.21 7.84
C ALA A 50 -3.14 5.60 7.73
N GLY A 51 -4.06 5.91 8.65
CA GLY A 51 -4.76 7.20 8.68
C GLY A 51 -6.14 7.16 8.00
N ASN A 52 -6.46 8.21 7.25
CA ASN A 52 -7.77 8.39 6.62
C ASN A 52 -7.97 7.42 5.45
N LEU A 53 -9.05 6.60 5.51
CA LEU A 53 -9.34 5.57 4.52
C LEU A 53 -9.52 6.12 3.10
N ALA A 54 -10.19 7.26 2.95
CA ALA A 54 -10.42 7.86 1.62
C ALA A 54 -9.10 8.37 1.01
N THR A 55 -8.25 8.98 1.82
CA THR A 55 -6.92 9.44 1.38
C THR A 55 -6.05 8.27 0.96
N THR A 56 -5.94 7.21 1.78
CA THR A 56 -5.12 6.05 1.45
C THR A 56 -5.61 5.35 0.18
N GLN A 57 -6.93 5.14 0.04
CA GLN A 57 -7.51 4.56 -1.16
C GLN A 57 -7.27 5.42 -2.41
N SER A 58 -7.35 6.75 -2.29
CA SER A 58 -7.11 7.66 -3.40
C SER A 58 -5.67 7.59 -3.90
N VAL A 59 -4.69 7.49 -2.98
CA VAL A 59 -3.27 7.30 -3.34
C VAL A 59 -3.06 5.97 -4.04
N ILE A 60 -3.59 4.87 -3.50
CA ILE A 60 -3.47 3.54 -4.12
C ILE A 60 -4.11 3.51 -5.51
N LYS A 61 -5.30 4.10 -5.66
CA LYS A 61 -5.98 4.22 -6.95
C LYS A 61 -5.14 4.99 -7.96
N ARG A 62 -4.50 6.08 -7.53
CA ARG A 62 -3.64 6.89 -8.39
C ARG A 62 -2.41 6.11 -8.83
N LEU A 63 -1.72 5.44 -7.92
CA LEU A 63 -0.54 4.63 -8.23
C LEU A 63 -0.86 3.55 -9.27
N ASN A 64 -1.97 2.82 -9.11
CA ASN A 64 -2.41 1.82 -10.10
C ASN A 64 -2.74 2.47 -11.45
N ALA A 65 -3.50 3.58 -11.45
CA ALA A 65 -3.85 4.26 -12.69
C ALA A 65 -2.63 4.81 -13.46
N ASP A 66 -1.61 5.29 -12.75
CA ASP A 66 -0.37 5.79 -13.37
C ASP A 66 0.44 4.63 -13.98
N ILE A 67 0.44 3.45 -13.35
CA ILE A 67 1.03 2.21 -13.92
C ILE A 67 0.26 1.79 -15.17
N ASP A 68 -1.07 1.67 -15.09
CA ASP A 68 -1.93 1.21 -16.20
C ASP A 68 -1.80 2.11 -17.43
N LYS A 69 -1.70 3.42 -17.20
CA LYS A 69 -1.56 4.43 -18.27
C LYS A 69 -0.10 4.66 -18.68
N SER A 70 0.86 3.96 -18.08
CA SER A 70 2.29 4.13 -18.32
C SER A 70 2.78 5.58 -18.15
N LEU A 71 2.13 6.36 -17.26
CA LEU A 71 2.50 7.74 -16.97
C LEU A 71 3.83 7.79 -16.23
N GLN A 72 4.61 8.83 -16.47
CA GLN A 72 5.97 8.97 -15.93
C GLN A 72 6.04 10.20 -15.00
N PRO A 73 6.56 10.07 -13.76
CA PRO A 73 7.05 8.82 -13.14
C PRO A 73 5.91 7.92 -12.62
N ASN A 74 6.16 6.60 -12.55
CA ASN A 74 5.34 5.64 -11.81
C ASN A 74 6.21 4.63 -11.05
N LEU A 75 5.60 3.68 -10.32
CA LEU A 75 6.35 2.72 -9.48
C LEU A 75 7.34 1.83 -10.25
N ARG A 76 7.14 1.64 -11.57
CA ARG A 76 8.08 0.88 -12.41
C ARG A 76 9.30 1.70 -12.84
N THR A 77 9.18 3.02 -12.84
CA THR A 77 10.18 3.91 -13.45
C THR A 77 10.82 4.90 -12.48
N VAL A 78 10.28 5.01 -11.27
CA VAL A 78 10.92 5.73 -10.18
C VAL A 78 12.29 5.10 -9.88
N ALA A 79 13.27 5.96 -9.62
CA ALA A 79 14.66 5.58 -9.35
C ALA A 79 14.81 4.83 -8.02
#